data_AF-A0A6J1IM53-F1
#
_entry.id   AF-A0A6J1IM53-F1
#
_cell.length_a   1.000
_cell.length_b   1.000
_cell.length_c   1.000
_cell.angle_alpha   90.00
_cell.angle_beta   90.00
_cell.angle_gamma   90.00
#
_symmetry.space_group_name_H-M   'P 1'
#
loop_
_entity.id
_entity.type
_entity.pdbx_description
1 polymer ?
#
loop_
_entity_poly.entity_id
_entity_poly.type
_entity_poly.pdbx_seq_one_letter_code
_entity_poly.pdbx_strand_id
1 'polypeptide(L)'
;MGMGSKENEFSEDYLILKPKKASLVDVFLFILPLGSRRIRSLIDCPDAKEESYSSLKARWTIFVSILVQKFLVALAAPLLTLRAFLSVIQPLFVNYMIGKGEFYSSSDSGPEVRCRDWQIVDPDDKGFKYYGALTMMASQLAYEDYTASPSVVHSVVNGCWQMNLLGCFNFWNDFQNKATTGAFMFQNTAKDPNVTVVAFRGTSVFEASDWMVDFNISWYKIEGIGRIHSGFMQALGLQKATGWPKELPGAEHEFAYYTLRQRLRDIVKRNDKAKFIITGHSLGGALATLHVCMVGIF
;
A
#
# COMPACT_ATOMS: atom_id res chain seq x y z
N MET A 1 -24.85 20.44 -15.07
CA MET A 1 -23.48 20.43 -14.51
C MET A 1 -23.53 19.58 -13.26
N GLY A 2 -23.05 18.34 -13.37
CA GLY A 2 -23.29 17.30 -12.38
C GLY A 2 -22.35 17.36 -11.20
N MET A 3 -22.88 17.24 -9.99
CA MET A 3 -22.15 17.27 -8.73
C MET A 3 -21.41 15.94 -8.48
N GLY A 4 -20.40 15.64 -9.29
CA GLY A 4 -19.28 14.80 -8.84
C GLY A 4 -18.42 15.59 -7.84
N SER A 5 -17.74 14.92 -6.92
CA SER A 5 -16.72 15.62 -6.12
C SER A 5 -15.67 16.21 -7.07
N LYS A 6 -15.35 17.51 -6.94
CA LYS A 6 -14.28 18.17 -7.73
C LYS A 6 -12.96 17.42 -7.68
N GLU A 7 -12.76 16.62 -6.63
CA GLU A 7 -11.58 15.79 -6.41
C GLU A 7 -11.42 14.66 -7.45
N ASN A 8 -12.50 14.24 -8.11
CA ASN A 8 -12.53 13.09 -9.03
C ASN A 8 -12.68 13.48 -10.51
N GLU A 9 -12.59 14.77 -10.84
CA GLU A 9 -12.79 15.29 -12.20
C GLU A 9 -11.82 14.71 -13.25
N PHE A 10 -10.68 14.15 -12.81
CA PHE A 10 -9.70 13.51 -13.68
C PHE A 10 -10.18 12.21 -14.34
N SER A 11 -11.27 11.59 -13.85
CA SER A 11 -11.75 10.30 -14.36
C SER A 11 -13.18 10.43 -14.88
N GLU A 12 -13.40 10.08 -16.15
CA GLU A 12 -14.72 10.11 -16.80
C GLU A 12 -15.69 9.05 -16.24
N ASP A 13 -15.18 8.01 -15.59
CA ASP A 13 -15.97 6.93 -15.00
C ASP A 13 -15.30 6.41 -13.73
N TYR A 14 -16.04 6.42 -12.63
CA TYR A 14 -15.55 6.00 -11.33
C TYR A 14 -16.69 5.57 -10.41
N LEU A 15 -16.35 4.81 -9.38
CA LEU A 15 -17.23 4.47 -8.27
C LEU A 15 -16.47 4.61 -6.96
N ILE A 16 -16.88 5.55 -6.09
CA ILE A 16 -16.31 5.72 -4.76
C ILE A 16 -17.37 5.47 -3.69
N LEU A 17 -17.12 4.53 -2.80
CA LEU A 17 -17.98 4.24 -1.66
C LEU A 17 -17.70 5.22 -0.51
N LYS A 18 -18.76 5.63 0.21
CA LYS A 18 -18.72 6.58 1.34
C LYS A 18 -19.18 5.91 2.65
N PRO A 19 -18.53 4.83 3.13
CA PRO A 19 -18.98 4.04 4.29
C PRO A 19 -19.00 4.85 5.61
N LYS A 20 -18.13 5.87 5.74
CA LYS A 20 -18.04 6.74 6.94
C LYS A 20 -19.22 7.71 7.07
N LYS A 21 -19.79 8.15 5.94
CA LYS A 21 -20.95 9.05 5.91
C LYS A 21 -22.28 8.31 6.01
N ALA A 22 -22.27 6.99 5.78
CA ALA A 22 -23.44 6.13 5.80
C ALA A 22 -23.80 5.67 7.21
N SER A 23 -25.03 5.91 7.69
CA SER A 23 -25.53 5.22 8.89
C SER A 23 -25.85 3.76 8.55
N LEU A 24 -25.88 2.87 9.55
CA LEU A 24 -26.32 1.48 9.33
C LEU A 24 -27.74 1.43 8.76
N VAL A 25 -28.62 2.32 9.23
CA VAL A 25 -29.99 2.45 8.73
C VAL A 25 -29.99 2.81 7.24
N ASP A 26 -29.16 3.77 6.80
CA ASP A 26 -29.07 4.14 5.38
C ASP A 26 -28.58 2.97 4.52
N VAL A 27 -27.66 2.15 5.04
CA VAL A 27 -27.15 0.96 4.35
C VAL A 27 -28.26 -0.09 4.18
N PHE A 28 -29.07 -0.36 5.22
CA PHE A 28 -30.20 -1.29 5.10
C PHE A 28 -31.33 -0.75 4.20
N LEU A 29 -31.65 0.55 4.31
CA LEU A 29 -32.65 1.21 3.47
C LEU A 29 -32.28 1.17 1.98
N PHE A 30 -30.99 1.13 1.66
CA PHE A 30 -30.49 1.12 0.30
C PHE A 30 -30.89 -0.14 -0.51
N ILE A 31 -31.04 -1.30 0.15
CA ILE A 31 -31.50 -2.52 -0.52
C ILE A 31 -32.98 -2.43 -0.89
N LEU A 32 -33.78 -1.67 -0.13
CA LEU A 32 -35.22 -1.60 -0.33
C LEU A 32 -35.57 -0.96 -1.69
N PRO A 33 -36.75 -1.26 -2.25
CA PRO A 33 -37.17 -0.73 -3.56
C PRO A 33 -37.09 0.81 -3.66
N LEU A 34 -37.45 1.50 -2.57
CA LEU A 34 -37.40 2.97 -2.45
C LEU A 34 -35.99 3.54 -2.12
N GLY A 35 -35.02 2.68 -1.83
CA GLY A 35 -33.64 3.04 -1.47
C GLY A 35 -32.84 3.69 -2.59
N SER A 36 -33.33 3.61 -3.84
CA SER A 36 -32.71 4.24 -5.02
C SER A 36 -32.50 5.75 -4.84
N ARG A 37 -33.40 6.41 -4.11
CA ARG A 37 -33.38 7.86 -3.87
C ARG A 37 -32.23 8.33 -3.00
N ARG A 38 -31.51 7.41 -2.33
CA ARG A 38 -30.38 7.72 -1.43
C ARG A 38 -29.04 7.20 -1.93
N ILE A 39 -28.92 6.77 -3.18
CA ILE A 39 -27.69 6.17 -3.69
C ILE A 39 -26.47 7.08 -3.51
N ARG A 40 -26.63 8.40 -3.71
CA ARG A 40 -25.57 9.41 -3.53
C ARG A 40 -25.10 9.64 -2.09
N SER A 41 -25.85 9.18 -1.07
CA SER A 41 -25.35 9.22 0.31
C SER A 41 -24.31 8.13 0.56
N LEU A 42 -24.33 7.06 -0.23
CA LEU A 42 -23.47 5.88 -0.09
C LEU A 42 -22.38 5.80 -1.14
N ILE A 43 -22.61 6.34 -2.34
CA ILE A 43 -21.66 6.30 -3.46
C ILE A 43 -21.42 7.68 -4.07
N ASP A 44 -20.26 7.84 -4.69
CA ASP A 44 -19.90 8.90 -5.63
C ASP A 44 -19.67 8.24 -6.99
N CYS A 45 -20.37 8.71 -8.01
CA CYS A 45 -20.15 8.32 -9.40
C CYS A 45 -20.65 9.45 -10.31
N PRO A 46 -20.22 9.49 -11.59
CA PRO A 46 -20.76 10.44 -12.55
C PRO A 46 -22.28 10.30 -12.71
N ASP A 47 -22.98 11.43 -12.89
CA ASP A 47 -24.45 11.48 -13.00
C ASP A 47 -24.99 10.52 -14.07
N ALA A 48 -24.32 10.47 -15.24
CA ALA A 48 -24.69 9.62 -16.35
C ALA A 48 -24.57 8.10 -16.05
N LYS A 49 -23.96 7.72 -14.94
CA LYS A 49 -23.73 6.32 -14.54
C LYS A 49 -24.57 5.89 -13.34
N GLU A 50 -25.31 6.79 -12.71
CA GLU A 50 -26.11 6.50 -11.51
C GLU A 50 -27.13 5.37 -11.72
N GLU A 51 -27.79 5.34 -12.87
CA GLU A 51 -28.77 4.30 -13.22
C GLU A 51 -28.14 2.89 -13.26
N SER A 52 -26.85 2.78 -13.59
CA SER A 52 -26.12 1.49 -13.61
C SER A 52 -26.10 0.82 -12.23
N TYR A 53 -26.17 1.62 -11.16
CA TYR A 53 -26.14 1.16 -9.77
C TYR A 53 -27.55 1.04 -9.16
N SER A 54 -28.59 1.29 -9.95
CA SER A 54 -29.97 1.15 -9.50
C SER A 54 -30.45 -0.31 -9.48
N SER A 55 -29.77 -1.25 -10.15
CA SER A 55 -30.14 -2.67 -10.17
C SER A 55 -29.97 -3.34 -8.80
N LEU A 56 -30.84 -4.29 -8.46
CA LEU A 56 -30.78 -5.00 -7.17
C LEU A 56 -29.42 -5.70 -6.96
N LYS A 57 -28.85 -6.27 -8.02
CA LYS A 57 -27.53 -6.92 -7.99
C LYS A 57 -26.43 -5.93 -7.62
N ALA A 58 -26.38 -4.77 -8.29
CA ALA A 58 -25.39 -3.73 -8.00
C ALA A 58 -25.53 -3.18 -6.57
N ARG A 59 -26.77 -2.93 -6.13
CA ARG A 59 -27.05 -2.48 -4.77
C ARG A 59 -26.63 -3.49 -3.72
N TRP A 60 -26.89 -4.78 -3.96
CA TRP A 60 -26.47 -5.86 -3.06
C TRP A 60 -24.94 -5.92 -2.93
N THR A 61 -24.21 -5.80 -4.03
CA THR A 61 -22.74 -5.78 -4.00
C THR A 61 -22.21 -4.58 -3.20
N ILE A 62 -22.75 -3.38 -3.44
CA ILE A 62 -22.40 -2.17 -2.69
C ILE A 62 -22.72 -2.34 -1.20
N PHE A 63 -23.90 -2.86 -0.89
CA PHE A 63 -24.35 -3.12 0.48
C PHE A 63 -23.39 -4.06 1.23
N VAL A 64 -23.08 -5.22 0.65
CA VAL A 64 -22.17 -6.20 1.26
C VAL A 64 -20.79 -5.58 1.45
N SER A 65 -20.26 -4.84 0.48
CA SER A 65 -18.96 -4.17 0.63
C SER A 65 -18.96 -3.15 1.77
N ILE A 66 -19.99 -2.30 1.87
CA ILE A 66 -20.09 -1.32 2.98
C ILE A 66 -20.23 -2.02 4.33
N LEU A 67 -21.01 -3.11 4.41
CA LEU A 67 -21.13 -3.89 5.64
C LEU A 67 -19.80 -4.52 6.06
N VAL A 68 -19.08 -5.16 5.14
CA VAL A 68 -17.75 -5.73 5.41
C VAL A 68 -16.80 -4.63 5.90
N GLN A 69 -16.77 -3.47 5.24
CA GLN A 69 -15.94 -2.34 5.68
C GLN A 69 -16.30 -1.88 7.10
N LYS A 70 -17.59 -1.74 7.42
CA LYS A 70 -18.04 -1.37 8.79
C LYS A 70 -17.69 -2.44 9.82
N PHE A 71 -17.81 -3.73 9.46
CA PHE A 71 -17.43 -4.84 10.33
C PHE A 71 -15.92 -4.83 10.62
N LEU A 72 -15.08 -4.63 9.60
CA LEU A 72 -13.63 -4.53 9.76
C LEU A 72 -13.22 -3.34 10.64
N VAL A 73 -13.90 -2.19 10.53
CA VAL A 73 -13.70 -1.05 11.45
C VAL A 73 -14.05 -1.44 12.88
N ALA A 74 -15.14 -2.16 13.09
CA ALA A 74 -15.53 -2.61 14.43
C ALA A 74 -14.49 -3.59 15.03
N LEU A 75 -13.80 -4.36 14.20
CA LEU A 75 -12.69 -5.22 14.62
C LEU A 75 -11.37 -4.47 14.89
N ALA A 76 -11.24 -3.21 14.46
CA ALA A 76 -10.03 -2.43 14.66
C ALA A 76 -9.66 -2.24 16.14
N ALA A 77 -10.61 -1.81 16.94
CA ALA A 77 -10.43 -1.58 18.37
C ALA A 77 -10.01 -2.87 19.13
N PRO A 78 -10.72 -4.01 18.99
CA PRO A 78 -10.32 -5.24 19.67
C PRO A 78 -8.98 -5.79 19.17
N LEU A 79 -8.62 -5.62 17.89
CA LEU A 79 -7.31 -6.01 17.37
C LEU A 79 -6.17 -5.16 17.95
N LEU A 80 -6.37 -3.85 18.14
CA LEU A 80 -5.41 -2.98 18.82
C LEU A 80 -5.23 -3.37 20.29
N THR A 81 -6.33 -3.69 20.99
CA THR A 81 -6.29 -4.20 22.37
C THR A 81 -5.57 -5.55 22.43
N LEU A 82 -5.83 -6.45 21.48
CA LEU A 82 -5.16 -7.73 21.38
C LEU A 82 -3.67 -7.56 21.10
N ARG A 83 -3.28 -6.63 20.22
CA ARG A 83 -1.85 -6.30 19.97
C ARG A 83 -1.17 -5.82 21.24
N ALA A 84 -1.80 -4.90 21.97
CA ALA A 84 -1.25 -4.40 23.24
C ALA A 84 -1.09 -5.53 24.26
N PHE A 85 -2.11 -6.40 24.40
CA PHE A 85 -2.06 -7.57 25.27
C PHE A 85 -0.95 -8.56 24.87
N LEU A 86 -0.86 -8.89 23.57
CA LEU A 86 0.19 -9.78 23.05
C LEU A 86 1.57 -9.19 23.27
N SER A 87 1.77 -7.88 23.10
CA SER A 87 3.07 -7.25 23.34
C SER A 87 3.55 -7.35 24.80
N VAL A 88 2.62 -7.48 25.76
CA VAL A 88 2.94 -7.72 27.18
C VAL A 88 3.32 -9.17 27.45
N ILE A 89 2.78 -10.13 26.68
CA ILE A 89 2.97 -11.57 26.88
C ILE A 89 4.07 -12.15 25.97
N GLN A 90 4.41 -11.45 24.88
CA GLN A 90 5.46 -11.85 23.94
C GLN A 90 6.83 -12.14 24.60
N PRO A 91 7.26 -11.45 25.68
CA PRO A 91 8.48 -11.80 26.40
C PRO A 91 8.43 -13.17 27.12
N LEU A 92 7.24 -13.77 27.29
CA LEU A 92 7.01 -14.99 28.07
C LEU A 92 6.77 -16.24 27.21
N PHE A 93 6.39 -16.11 25.93
CA PHE A 93 6.09 -17.23 25.04
C PHE A 93 6.68 -17.02 23.63
N VAL A 94 7.61 -17.90 23.25
CA VAL A 94 8.49 -17.79 22.06
C VAL A 94 7.80 -18.09 20.71
N ASN A 95 8.22 -17.36 19.67
CA ASN A 95 8.25 -17.64 18.21
C ASN A 95 7.08 -18.34 17.52
N TYR A 96 5.93 -17.69 17.39
CA TYR A 96 5.01 -18.09 16.33
C TYR A 96 4.24 -16.92 15.69
N MET A 97 4.60 -16.65 14.42
CA MET A 97 3.72 -16.09 13.40
C MET A 97 3.19 -14.65 13.60
N ILE A 98 4.01 -13.74 14.11
CA ILE A 98 3.87 -12.30 13.92
C ILE A 98 5.28 -11.78 13.61
N GLY A 99 5.42 -10.79 12.72
CA GLY A 99 6.71 -10.30 12.21
C GLY A 99 7.83 -10.33 13.25
N LYS A 100 8.99 -10.84 12.85
CA LYS A 100 10.21 -10.98 13.68
C LYS A 100 10.82 -9.62 14.05
N GLY A 101 10.00 -8.68 14.51
CA GLY A 101 10.41 -7.46 15.17
C GLY A 101 10.59 -7.75 16.65
N GLU A 102 11.80 -8.18 17.03
CA GLU A 102 12.24 -8.04 18.41
C GLU A 102 12.26 -6.55 18.77
N PHE A 103 11.71 -6.20 19.93
CA PHE A 103 11.87 -4.89 20.53
C PHE A 103 13.34 -4.72 20.94
N TYR A 104 14.06 -3.83 20.27
CA TYR A 104 15.40 -3.47 20.68
C TYR A 104 15.35 -2.37 21.74
N SER A 105 15.81 -2.74 22.93
CA SER A 105 16.37 -1.80 23.91
C SER A 105 17.23 -0.78 23.16
N SER A 106 16.86 0.50 23.22
CA SER A 106 17.67 1.59 22.68
C SER A 106 18.96 1.70 23.48
N SER A 107 20.03 1.05 23.02
CA SER A 107 21.38 1.50 23.32
C SER A 107 21.73 2.65 22.37
N ASP A 108 22.66 3.52 22.78
CA ASP A 108 23.22 4.61 21.95
C ASP A 108 23.85 4.13 20.61
N SER A 109 23.88 2.82 20.35
CA SER A 109 24.45 2.16 19.19
C SER A 109 23.44 1.69 18.11
N GLY A 110 22.13 1.89 18.30
CA GLY A 110 21.08 1.48 17.34
C GLY A 110 20.46 0.10 17.62
N PRO A 111 19.51 -0.38 16.80
CA PRO A 111 18.78 -1.63 17.03
C PRO A 111 19.67 -2.88 16.84
N GLU A 112 19.59 -3.84 17.76
CA GLU A 112 20.44 -5.05 17.83
C GLU A 112 19.99 -6.18 16.86
N VAL A 113 20.07 -5.99 15.55
CA VAL A 113 19.58 -6.99 14.59
C VAL A 113 20.37 -8.31 14.58
N ARG A 114 19.68 -9.44 14.79
CA ARG A 114 20.25 -10.79 14.63
C ARG A 114 20.22 -11.25 13.16
N CYS A 115 21.36 -11.21 12.47
CA CYS A 115 21.42 -11.53 11.03
C CYS A 115 20.96 -12.94 10.64
N ARG A 116 21.00 -13.91 11.56
CA ARG A 116 20.47 -15.27 11.32
C ARG A 116 18.96 -15.26 11.03
N ASP A 117 18.22 -14.31 11.61
CA ASP A 117 16.78 -14.19 11.39
C ASP A 117 16.42 -13.63 10.01
N TRP A 118 17.37 -12.94 9.38
CA TRP A 118 17.22 -12.28 8.09
C TRP A 118 18.01 -12.98 6.98
N GLN A 119 18.45 -14.21 7.19
CA GLN A 119 19.25 -14.92 6.20
C GLN A 119 18.44 -15.19 4.92
N ILE A 120 19.01 -14.82 3.76
CA ILE A 120 18.47 -15.18 2.46
C ILE A 120 18.96 -16.61 2.15
N VAL A 121 18.07 -17.58 2.36
CA VAL A 121 18.39 -18.99 2.11
C VAL A 121 18.30 -19.26 0.61
N ASP A 122 19.44 -19.60 0.00
CA ASP A 122 19.54 -19.99 -1.41
C ASP A 122 19.81 -21.51 -1.51
N PRO A 123 18.77 -22.35 -1.66
CA PRO A 123 18.93 -23.80 -1.62
C PRO A 123 19.50 -24.42 -2.91
N ASP A 124 19.73 -23.63 -3.96
CA ASP A 124 20.17 -24.14 -5.27
C ASP A 124 20.84 -22.98 -6.02
N ASP A 125 22.11 -23.11 -6.39
CA ASP A 125 22.96 -22.05 -6.98
C ASP A 125 22.47 -21.49 -8.34
N LYS A 126 21.25 -21.88 -8.75
CA LYS A 126 20.51 -21.36 -9.89
C LYS A 126 19.72 -20.13 -9.43
N GLY A 127 20.25 -18.95 -9.73
CA GLY A 127 19.83 -17.63 -9.21
C GLY A 127 18.34 -17.27 -9.19
N PHE A 128 17.43 -18.03 -9.82
CA PHE A 128 15.98 -17.85 -9.66
C PHE A 128 15.52 -18.01 -8.19
N LYS A 129 16.01 -19.04 -7.48
CA LYS A 129 15.61 -19.26 -6.07
C LYS A 129 16.12 -18.16 -5.15
N TYR A 130 17.36 -17.70 -5.36
CA TYR A 130 17.91 -16.54 -4.68
C TYR A 130 17.03 -15.29 -4.81
N TYR A 131 16.68 -14.88 -6.03
CA TYR A 131 15.88 -13.66 -6.22
C TYR A 131 14.47 -13.81 -5.67
N GLY A 132 13.88 -15.01 -5.71
CA GLY A 132 12.63 -15.31 -5.01
C GLY A 132 12.75 -15.12 -3.50
N ALA A 133 13.79 -15.66 -2.87
CA ALA A 133 14.05 -15.51 -1.45
C ALA A 133 14.32 -14.05 -1.07
N LEU A 134 15.15 -13.33 -1.83
CA LEU A 134 15.42 -11.89 -1.63
C LEU A 134 14.13 -11.07 -1.69
N THR A 135 13.27 -11.34 -2.68
CA THR A 135 11.98 -10.67 -2.87
C THR A 135 11.05 -10.88 -1.68
N MET A 136 10.96 -12.12 -1.18
CA MET A 136 10.17 -12.47 0.00
C MET A 136 10.71 -11.76 1.25
N MET A 137 12.02 -11.86 1.49
CA MET A 137 12.66 -11.26 2.66
C MET A 137 12.56 -9.72 2.66
N ALA A 138 12.72 -9.08 1.50
CA ALA A 138 12.52 -7.64 1.36
C ALA A 138 11.07 -7.22 1.63
N SER A 139 10.10 -8.01 1.16
CA SER A 139 8.67 -7.75 1.41
C SER A 139 8.30 -7.86 2.89
N GLN A 140 8.95 -8.78 3.62
CA GLN A 140 8.80 -8.89 5.06
C GLN A 140 9.51 -7.74 5.79
N LEU A 141 10.74 -7.41 5.40
CA LEU A 141 11.53 -6.33 5.99
C LEU A 141 10.84 -4.95 5.84
N ALA A 142 10.00 -4.77 4.81
CA ALA A 142 9.25 -3.54 4.58
C ALA A 142 8.29 -3.17 5.73
N TYR A 143 7.94 -4.13 6.60
CA TYR A 143 7.11 -3.89 7.78
C TYR A 143 7.88 -3.35 8.98
N GLU A 144 9.20 -3.48 8.99
CA GLU A 144 10.04 -3.03 10.10
C GLU A 144 10.16 -1.51 10.13
N ASP A 145 10.53 -0.99 11.29
CA ASP A 145 10.71 0.44 11.49
C ASP A 145 11.95 0.96 10.75
N TYR A 146 11.78 2.08 10.05
CA TYR A 146 12.83 2.81 9.36
C TYR A 146 12.91 4.30 9.75
N THR A 147 12.34 4.68 10.89
CA THR A 147 12.35 6.06 11.41
C THR A 147 13.62 6.44 12.17
N ALA A 148 14.31 5.48 12.81
CA ALA A 148 15.56 5.70 13.54
C ALA A 148 16.80 5.54 12.63
N SER A 149 17.95 6.09 13.05
CA SER A 149 19.23 5.92 12.37
C SER A 149 20.31 5.42 13.34
N PRO A 150 20.88 4.20 13.15
CA PRO A 150 20.50 3.22 12.12
C PRO A 150 19.13 2.59 12.42
N SER A 151 18.36 2.28 11.37
CA SER A 151 17.09 1.55 11.49
C SER A 151 17.29 0.03 11.40
N VAL A 152 16.26 -0.75 11.72
CA VAL A 152 16.26 -2.21 11.48
C VAL A 152 16.51 -2.50 10.00
N VAL A 153 15.83 -1.78 9.10
CA VAL A 153 16.04 -1.91 7.64
C VAL A 153 17.49 -1.62 7.25
N HIS A 154 18.10 -0.55 7.79
CA HIS A 154 19.50 -0.24 7.54
C HIS A 154 20.45 -1.35 8.05
N SER A 155 20.27 -1.79 9.29
CA SER A 155 21.09 -2.85 9.89
C SER A 155 20.98 -4.18 9.13
N VAL A 156 19.78 -4.55 8.66
CA VAL A 156 19.59 -5.75 7.85
C VAL A 156 20.23 -5.61 6.47
N VAL A 157 19.92 -4.53 5.73
CA VAL A 157 20.40 -4.38 4.35
C VAL A 157 21.92 -4.20 4.31
N ASN A 158 22.46 -3.25 5.06
CA ASN A 158 23.88 -2.92 5.02
C ASN A 158 24.72 -3.88 5.85
N GLY A 159 24.22 -4.31 7.02
CA GLY A 159 24.96 -5.18 7.94
C GLY A 159 24.79 -6.66 7.63
N CYS A 160 23.55 -7.16 7.57
CA CYS A 160 23.31 -8.59 7.42
C CYS A 160 23.43 -9.08 5.98
N TRP A 161 22.87 -8.34 5.03
CA TRP A 161 22.89 -8.69 3.61
C TRP A 161 24.12 -8.16 2.87
N GLN A 162 24.88 -7.23 3.48
CA GLN A 162 26.04 -6.58 2.87
C GLN A 162 25.68 -5.91 1.53
N MET A 163 24.48 -5.32 1.48
CA MET A 163 23.90 -4.61 0.34
C MET A 163 23.90 -3.09 0.60
N ASN A 164 23.59 -2.29 -0.40
CA ASN A 164 23.58 -0.83 -0.26
C ASN A 164 22.15 -0.29 -0.17
N LEU A 165 21.72 0.14 1.02
CA LEU A 165 20.44 0.84 1.19
C LEU A 165 20.48 2.20 0.48
N LEU A 166 19.53 2.43 -0.43
CA LEU A 166 19.40 3.67 -1.21
C LEU A 166 18.43 4.67 -0.58
N GLY A 167 17.52 4.20 0.27
CA GLY A 167 16.64 5.05 1.07
C GLY A 167 15.42 4.30 1.60
N CYS A 168 14.86 4.85 2.68
CA CYS A 168 13.57 4.47 3.23
C CYS A 168 12.64 5.68 3.14
N PHE A 169 11.38 5.45 2.83
CA PHE A 169 10.42 6.48 2.47
C PHE A 169 9.08 6.25 3.15
N ASN A 170 8.43 7.35 3.52
CA ASN A 170 7.02 7.38 3.88
C ASN A 170 6.33 8.47 3.05
N PHE A 171 5.66 8.07 1.98
CA PHE A 171 5.12 8.97 0.98
C PHE A 171 3.73 9.49 1.34
N TRP A 172 3.45 10.69 0.86
CA TRP A 172 2.19 11.39 1.06
C TRP A 172 1.04 10.76 0.26
N ASN A 173 -0.14 10.71 0.90
CA ASN A 173 -1.40 10.38 0.25
C ASN A 173 -2.32 11.61 0.29
N ASP A 174 -2.55 12.21 -0.87
CA ASP A 174 -3.32 13.43 -1.01
C ASP A 174 -4.75 13.25 -0.46
N PHE A 175 -5.40 12.12 -0.73
CA PHE A 175 -6.77 11.86 -0.30
C PHE A 175 -6.92 11.65 1.21
N GLN A 176 -5.83 11.38 1.93
CA GLN A 176 -5.82 11.25 3.38
C GLN A 176 -5.17 12.44 4.10
N ASN A 177 -4.50 13.34 3.37
CA ASN A 177 -3.69 14.44 3.92
C ASN A 177 -2.70 13.97 5.00
N LYS A 178 -2.02 12.84 4.77
CA LYS A 178 -0.95 12.32 5.63
C LYS A 178 -0.04 11.37 4.85
N ALA A 179 1.17 11.15 5.36
CA ALA A 179 2.07 10.13 4.84
C ALA A 179 1.64 8.73 5.31
N THR A 180 1.34 7.86 4.36
CA THR A 180 0.83 6.50 4.63
C THR A 180 1.51 5.40 3.84
N THR A 181 2.29 5.76 2.82
CA THR A 181 2.80 4.77 1.87
C THR A 181 4.27 4.53 2.14
N GLY A 182 4.55 3.46 2.87
CA GLY A 182 5.90 3.03 3.19
C GLY A 182 6.57 2.29 2.04
N ALA A 183 7.83 2.61 1.76
CA ALA A 183 8.67 1.80 0.90
C ALA A 183 10.14 1.99 1.24
N PHE A 184 10.97 1.00 0.93
CA PHE A 184 12.42 1.19 0.92
C PHE A 184 13.04 0.63 -0.35
N MET A 185 14.23 1.13 -0.68
CA MET A 185 14.95 0.77 -1.89
C MET A 185 16.41 0.46 -1.55
N PHE A 186 16.95 -0.60 -2.15
CA PHE A 186 18.35 -0.98 -1.98
C PHE A 186 18.93 -1.61 -3.24
N GLN A 187 20.25 -1.59 -3.35
CA GLN A 187 21.01 -2.21 -4.44
C GLN A 187 21.67 -3.50 -3.97
N ASN A 188 21.53 -4.57 -4.76
CA ASN A 188 22.07 -5.89 -4.46
C ASN A 188 23.58 -6.00 -4.74
N THR A 189 24.37 -5.15 -4.10
CA THR A 189 25.83 -5.09 -4.29
C THR A 189 26.55 -6.38 -3.91
N ALA A 190 25.93 -7.23 -3.09
CA ALA A 190 26.49 -8.51 -2.66
C ALA A 190 26.55 -9.58 -3.77
N LYS A 191 25.57 -9.60 -4.71
CA LYS A 191 25.50 -10.64 -5.77
C LYS A 191 25.40 -10.08 -7.19
N ASP A 192 24.63 -9.02 -7.42
CA ASP A 192 24.53 -8.35 -8.72
C ASP A 192 24.26 -6.85 -8.51
N PRO A 193 25.28 -5.98 -8.62
CA PRO A 193 25.12 -4.54 -8.42
C PRO A 193 24.21 -3.87 -9.47
N ASN A 194 23.85 -4.58 -10.56
CA ASN A 194 22.87 -4.07 -11.52
C ASN A 194 21.42 -4.24 -11.05
N VAL A 195 21.17 -5.03 -10.00
CA VAL A 195 19.83 -5.25 -9.47
C VAL A 195 19.53 -4.26 -8.34
N THR A 196 18.48 -3.47 -8.53
CA THR A 196 17.88 -2.63 -7.49
C THR A 196 16.52 -3.19 -7.10
N VAL A 197 16.26 -3.28 -5.79
CA VAL A 197 15.01 -3.75 -5.24
C VAL A 197 14.25 -2.59 -4.61
N VAL A 198 12.95 -2.49 -4.90
CA VAL A 198 12.00 -1.60 -4.23
C VAL A 198 10.98 -2.47 -3.52
N ALA A 199 10.86 -2.31 -2.22
CA ALA A 199 9.91 -3.05 -1.41
C ALA A 199 8.90 -2.10 -0.77
N PHE A 200 7.63 -2.26 -1.14
CA PHE A 200 6.52 -1.54 -0.54
C PHE A 200 6.06 -2.22 0.74
N ARG A 201 5.86 -1.43 1.78
CA ARG A 201 5.22 -1.86 3.02
C ARG A 201 3.76 -2.16 2.73
N GLY A 202 3.31 -3.33 3.15
CA GLY A 202 1.90 -3.68 3.14
C GLY A 202 1.17 -3.23 4.40
N THR A 203 -0.09 -3.63 4.48
CA THR A 203 -0.93 -3.39 5.65
C THR A 203 -0.41 -4.14 6.88
N SER A 204 -0.18 -3.43 7.99
CA SER A 204 0.10 -4.08 9.28
C SER A 204 -1.13 -4.87 9.75
N VAL A 205 -0.95 -6.13 10.13
CA VAL A 205 -2.05 -7.06 10.51
C VAL A 205 -2.88 -6.63 11.74
N PHE A 206 -2.41 -5.62 12.48
CA PHE A 206 -3.12 -5.03 13.63
C PHE A 206 -3.62 -3.61 13.39
N GLU A 207 -3.45 -3.08 12.17
CA GLU A 207 -3.96 -1.78 11.76
C GLU A 207 -5.15 -2.02 10.82
N ALA A 208 -6.31 -2.33 11.39
CA ALA A 208 -7.52 -2.66 10.62
C ALA A 208 -8.02 -1.49 9.73
N SER A 209 -7.53 -0.26 9.94
CA SER A 209 -7.75 0.87 9.02
C SER A 209 -7.22 0.59 7.62
N ASP A 210 -6.17 -0.22 7.53
CA ASP A 210 -5.49 -0.52 6.29
C ASP A 210 -6.16 -1.72 5.59
N TRP A 211 -6.77 -2.66 6.33
CA TRP A 211 -7.63 -3.72 5.73
C TRP A 211 -8.86 -3.14 5.05
N MET A 212 -9.41 -2.02 5.54
CA MET A 212 -10.53 -1.36 4.86
C MET A 212 -10.20 -0.98 3.42
N VAL A 213 -8.95 -0.64 3.12
CA VAL A 213 -8.53 -0.28 1.77
C VAL A 213 -8.63 -1.51 0.86
N ASP A 214 -8.25 -2.69 1.34
CA ASP A 214 -8.24 -3.94 0.57
C ASP A 214 -9.65 -4.48 0.27
N PHE A 215 -10.65 -4.19 1.12
CA PHE A 215 -12.05 -4.62 0.95
C PHE A 215 -12.97 -3.53 0.37
N ASN A 216 -12.40 -2.37 0.04
CA ASN A 216 -13.12 -1.35 -0.69
C ASN A 216 -13.22 -1.78 -2.17
N ILE A 217 -14.41 -1.74 -2.74
CA ILE A 217 -14.60 -2.00 -4.18
C ILE A 217 -14.59 -0.70 -5.00
N SER A 218 -14.15 0.40 -4.41
CA SER A 218 -14.07 1.69 -5.07
C SER A 218 -12.99 1.68 -6.13
N TRP A 219 -13.27 2.22 -7.31
CA TRP A 219 -12.36 2.21 -8.46
C TRP A 219 -12.45 3.50 -9.28
N TYR A 220 -11.37 3.80 -10.00
CA TYR A 220 -11.38 4.77 -11.08
C TYR A 220 -11.06 4.05 -12.40
N LYS A 221 -11.69 4.48 -13.48
CA LYS A 221 -11.34 4.01 -14.82
C LYS A 221 -10.18 4.84 -15.34
N ILE A 222 -9.14 4.16 -15.79
CA ILE A 222 -8.09 4.76 -16.62
C ILE A 222 -8.33 4.32 -18.06
N GLU A 223 -8.34 5.29 -18.97
CA GLU A 223 -8.49 5.04 -20.40
C GLU A 223 -7.40 4.09 -20.92
N GLY A 224 -7.79 3.14 -21.78
CA GLY A 224 -6.88 2.13 -22.33
C GLY A 224 -6.48 0.99 -21.39
N ILE A 225 -6.70 1.09 -20.07
CA ILE A 225 -6.31 0.07 -19.09
C ILE A 225 -7.52 -0.62 -18.47
N GLY A 226 -8.53 0.17 -18.06
CA GLY A 226 -9.72 -0.33 -17.38
C GLY A 226 -9.85 0.17 -15.94
N ARG A 227 -10.52 -0.62 -15.10
CA ARG A 227 -10.87 -0.22 -13.73
C ARG A 227 -9.78 -0.64 -12.76
N ILE A 228 -9.27 0.32 -11.99
CA ILE A 228 -8.23 0.09 -10.99
C ILE A 228 -8.76 0.52 -9.63
N HIS A 229 -8.43 -0.27 -8.60
CA HIS A 229 -8.83 0.00 -7.23
C HIS A 229 -8.32 1.39 -6.75
N SER A 230 -9.27 2.21 -6.29
CA SER A 230 -9.05 3.62 -5.95
C SER A 230 -8.02 3.81 -4.84
N GLY A 231 -8.12 3.04 -3.76
CA GLY A 231 -7.23 3.19 -2.61
C GLY A 231 -5.76 2.93 -2.95
N PHE A 232 -5.49 1.99 -3.87
CA PHE A 232 -4.12 1.70 -4.32
C PHE A 232 -3.57 2.84 -5.17
N MET A 233 -4.39 3.43 -6.05
CA MET A 233 -3.97 4.61 -6.83
C MET A 233 -3.70 5.81 -5.92
N GLN A 234 -4.57 6.06 -4.95
CA GLN A 234 -4.40 7.13 -3.95
C GLN A 234 -3.11 6.94 -3.14
N ALA A 235 -2.87 5.72 -2.63
CA ALA A 235 -1.67 5.40 -1.87
C ALA A 235 -0.39 5.51 -2.73
N LEU A 236 -0.45 5.14 -4.01
CA LEU A 236 0.69 5.24 -4.90
C LEU A 236 1.00 6.69 -5.32
N GLY A 237 0.05 7.62 -5.20
CA GLY A 237 0.29 9.05 -5.43
C GLY A 237 -0.59 9.69 -6.50
N LEU A 238 -1.79 9.15 -6.74
CA LEU A 238 -2.82 9.83 -7.51
C LEU A 238 -3.13 11.20 -6.89
N GLN A 239 -3.25 12.23 -7.74
CA GLN A 239 -3.53 13.61 -7.32
C GLN A 239 -5.03 13.90 -7.42
N LYS A 240 -5.59 14.64 -6.45
CA LYS A 240 -6.97 15.15 -6.57
C LYS A 240 -7.10 16.05 -7.80
N ALA A 241 -8.25 15.97 -8.45
CA ALA A 241 -8.67 16.75 -9.63
C ALA A 241 -7.83 16.60 -10.90
N THR A 242 -6.51 16.42 -10.79
CA THR A 242 -5.56 16.35 -11.91
C THR A 242 -5.16 14.91 -12.27
N GLY A 243 -5.40 13.95 -11.37
CA GLY A 243 -5.16 12.54 -11.62
C GLY A 243 -3.67 12.19 -11.65
N TRP A 244 -3.18 11.79 -12.81
CA TRP A 244 -1.78 11.37 -13.04
C TRP A 244 -1.06 12.35 -13.98
N PRO A 245 -0.76 13.59 -13.53
CA PRO A 245 0.04 14.49 -14.34
C PRO A 245 1.39 13.86 -14.67
N LYS A 246 1.97 14.19 -15.84
CA LYS A 246 3.25 13.62 -16.26
C LYS A 246 4.37 13.94 -15.27
N GLU A 247 4.44 15.19 -14.84
CA GLU A 247 5.35 15.68 -13.80
C GLU A 247 4.55 16.49 -12.78
N LEU A 248 4.98 16.46 -11.52
CA LEU A 248 4.31 17.21 -10.45
C LEU A 248 4.76 18.68 -10.46
N PRO A 249 3.86 19.65 -10.67
CA PRO A 249 4.23 21.06 -10.61
C PRO A 249 4.37 21.50 -9.15
N GLY A 250 5.61 21.75 -8.71
CA GLY A 250 5.89 22.39 -7.41
C GLY A 250 5.32 21.62 -6.20
N ALA A 251 5.51 20.29 -6.16
CA ALA A 251 4.99 19.47 -5.08
C ALA A 251 5.65 19.82 -3.73
N GLU A 252 4.82 20.19 -2.75
CA GLU A 252 5.22 20.37 -1.34
C GLU A 252 5.55 19.03 -0.67
N HIS A 253 5.06 17.91 -1.25
CA HIS A 253 5.19 16.58 -0.69
C HIS A 253 5.73 15.57 -1.69
N GLU A 254 6.41 14.54 -1.18
CA GLU A 254 6.88 13.42 -1.97
C GLU A 254 5.78 12.34 -2.12
N PHE A 255 5.58 11.89 -3.35
CA PHE A 255 4.58 10.89 -3.71
C PHE A 255 5.27 9.64 -4.27
N ALA A 256 4.77 8.46 -3.88
CA ALA A 256 5.47 7.20 -4.13
C ALA A 256 5.77 6.96 -5.61
N TYR A 257 4.77 7.13 -6.49
CA TYR A 257 4.94 6.96 -7.94
C TYR A 257 6.05 7.84 -8.49
N TYR A 258 5.95 9.15 -8.26
CA TYR A 258 6.83 10.15 -8.86
C TYR A 258 8.26 10.03 -8.33
N THR A 259 8.44 9.93 -7.02
CA THR A 259 9.76 9.82 -6.40
C THR A 259 10.46 8.53 -6.81
N LEU A 260 9.76 7.38 -6.75
CA LEU A 260 10.36 6.09 -7.12
C LEU A 260 10.63 6.03 -8.62
N ARG A 261 9.70 6.49 -9.48
CA ARG A 261 9.91 6.58 -10.94
C ARG A 261 11.14 7.40 -11.26
N GLN A 262 11.31 8.56 -10.61
CA GLN A 262 12.46 9.42 -10.85
C GLN A 262 13.76 8.74 -10.43
N ARG A 263 13.81 8.12 -9.24
CA ARG A 263 14.98 7.35 -8.79
C ARG A 263 15.34 6.20 -9.73
N LEU A 264 14.35 5.45 -10.21
CA LEU A 264 14.55 4.37 -11.18
C LEU A 264 15.10 4.93 -12.50
N ARG A 265 14.52 6.02 -13.04
CA ARG A 265 15.03 6.70 -14.25
C ARG A 265 16.48 7.15 -14.09
N ASP A 266 16.85 7.68 -12.93
CA ASP A 266 18.22 8.15 -12.66
C ASP A 266 19.21 6.98 -12.51
N ILE A 267 18.77 5.80 -12.05
CA ILE A 267 19.59 4.59 -12.05
C ILE A 267 19.83 4.12 -13.50
N VAL A 268 18.78 4.03 -14.32
CA VAL A 268 18.91 3.62 -15.74
C VAL A 268 19.85 4.53 -16.52
N LYS A 269 19.77 5.86 -16.31
CA LYS A 269 20.68 6.81 -16.97
C LYS A 269 22.16 6.58 -16.64
N ARG A 270 22.45 6.03 -15.46
CA ARG A 270 23.83 5.78 -14.98
C ARG A 270 24.28 4.34 -15.23
N ASN A 271 23.35 3.41 -15.45
CA ASN A 271 23.62 2.00 -15.66
C ASN A 271 22.64 1.42 -16.69
N ASP A 272 23.13 1.20 -17.90
CA ASP A 272 22.37 0.63 -19.03
C ASP A 272 22.00 -0.85 -18.82
N LYS A 273 22.63 -1.53 -17.86
CA LYS A 273 22.34 -2.92 -17.47
C LYS A 273 21.42 -3.02 -16.26
N ALA A 274 20.87 -1.90 -15.78
CA ALA A 274 20.04 -1.87 -14.57
C ALA A 274 18.82 -2.79 -14.71
N LYS A 275 18.56 -3.56 -13.64
CA LYS A 275 17.41 -4.45 -13.48
C LYS A 275 16.69 -4.08 -12.19
N PHE A 276 15.37 -4.18 -12.21
CA PHE A 276 14.54 -3.78 -11.07
C PHE A 276 13.70 -4.94 -10.59
N ILE A 277 13.64 -5.12 -9.28
CA ILE A 277 12.67 -5.97 -8.59
C ILE A 277 11.77 -5.03 -7.80
N ILE A 278 10.48 -5.04 -8.09
CA ILE A 278 9.49 -4.26 -7.33
C ILE A 278 8.60 -5.27 -6.61
N THR A 279 8.54 -5.19 -5.29
CA THR A 279 7.91 -6.20 -4.45
C THR A 279 7.16 -5.59 -3.28
N GLY A 280 6.34 -6.43 -2.64
CA GLY A 280 5.67 -6.17 -1.39
C GLY A 280 4.72 -7.32 -1.07
N HIS A 281 4.24 -7.37 0.17
CA HIS A 281 3.25 -8.33 0.62
C HIS A 281 1.91 -7.64 0.87
N SER A 282 0.78 -8.34 0.64
CA SER A 282 -0.57 -7.79 0.80
C SER A 282 -0.75 -6.48 0.00
N LEU A 283 -1.22 -5.39 0.61
CA LEU A 283 -1.26 -4.04 0.03
C LEU A 283 0.04 -3.65 -0.69
N GLY A 284 1.20 -3.99 -0.14
CA GLY A 284 2.50 -3.68 -0.73
C GLY A 284 2.69 -4.39 -2.08
N GLY A 285 2.16 -5.61 -2.23
CA GLY A 285 2.16 -6.34 -3.50
C GLY A 285 1.23 -5.72 -4.54
N ALA A 286 0.08 -5.19 -4.11
CA ALA A 286 -0.81 -4.43 -4.98
C ALA A 286 -0.17 -3.13 -5.46
N LEU A 287 0.51 -2.40 -4.56
CA LEU A 287 1.28 -1.19 -4.91
C LEU A 287 2.45 -1.50 -5.84
N ALA A 288 3.18 -2.58 -5.60
CA ALA A 288 4.25 -3.04 -6.48
C ALA A 288 3.76 -3.30 -7.91
N THR A 289 2.66 -4.05 -8.04
CA THR A 289 2.04 -4.36 -9.33
C THR A 289 1.54 -3.10 -10.03
N LEU A 290 0.86 -2.22 -9.30
CA LEU A 290 0.36 -0.95 -9.83
C LEU A 290 1.51 -0.04 -10.27
N HIS A 291 2.59 0.06 -9.50
CA HIS A 291 3.74 0.87 -9.85
C HIS A 291 4.35 0.44 -11.20
N VAL A 292 4.54 -0.86 -11.40
CA VAL A 292 5.03 -1.41 -12.68
C VAL A 292 4.08 -1.05 -13.82
N CYS A 293 2.78 -1.20 -13.62
CA CYS A 293 1.78 -0.82 -14.61
C CYS A 293 1.92 0.66 -14.99
N MET A 294 1.91 1.55 -14.00
CA MET A 294 1.95 3.00 -14.17
C MET A 294 3.22 3.50 -14.88
N VAL A 295 4.39 2.94 -14.55
CA VAL A 295 5.65 3.26 -15.24
C VAL A 295 5.60 2.88 -16.73
N GLY A 296 4.83 1.86 -17.11
CA GLY A 296 4.62 1.50 -18.51
C GLY A 296 3.69 2.44 -19.27
N ILE A 297 2.94 3.30 -18.58
CA ILE A 297 1.90 4.16 -19.17
C ILE A 297 2.33 5.62 -19.25
N PHE A 298 3.01 6.14 -18.22
CA PHE A 298 3.33 7.57 -18.04
C PHE A 298 4.84 7.84 -17.87
#